data_AF-A0A059F2V0-F1
#
_entry.id   AF-A0A059F2V0-F1
#
_cell.length_a   1.000
_cell.length_b   1.000
_cell.length_c   1.000
_cell.angle_alpha   90.00
_cell.angle_beta   90.00
_cell.angle_gamma   90.00
#
_symmetry.space_group_name_H-M   'P 1'
#
loop_
_entity.id
_entity.type
_entity.pdbx_description
1 polymer ?
#
loop_
_entity_poly.entity_id
_entity_poly.type
_entity_poly.pdbx_seq_one_letter_code
_entity_poly.pdbx_strand_id
1 'polypeptide(L)'
;MSVSYTTIDEGSNVIISLILMQSLKKMPAFSDNSIWIIRGVFVAALMMQIYLLYFIKKKITTVNDQRTLQVPKVNGEEEENEEITYSEYDRRECDKLLKALLIQSAITVFIHLKWNVLQPLIIQSITPLKSYFLKPLFCIYLRSKDMLRPYENNKLFGKTVEEEKEIETEKDKDSKKKKKKED
;
A
#
# COMPACT_ATOMS: atom_id res chain seq x y z
N MET A 1 -4.73 -8.64 18.49
CA MET A 1 -3.64 -8.17 17.61
C MET A 1 -4.28 -7.54 16.38
N SER A 2 -4.22 -6.23 16.25
CA SER A 2 -4.67 -5.57 15.02
C SER A 2 -3.59 -5.69 13.96
N VAL A 3 -3.93 -6.21 12.78
CA VAL A 3 -3.00 -6.32 11.65
C VAL A 3 -3.26 -5.16 10.71
N SER A 4 -2.26 -4.32 10.47
CA SER A 4 -2.36 -3.20 9.52
C SER A 4 -2.24 -3.67 8.07
N TYR A 5 -2.65 -2.83 7.11
CA TYR A 5 -2.38 -3.09 5.69
C TYR A 5 -0.87 -3.21 5.41
N THR A 6 -0.03 -2.49 6.16
CA THR A 6 1.43 -2.53 6.04
C THR A 6 2.02 -3.87 6.50
N THR A 7 1.56 -4.44 7.62
CA THR A 7 2.06 -5.74 8.10
C THR A 7 1.73 -6.88 7.14
N ILE A 8 0.57 -6.85 6.47
CA ILE A 8 0.22 -7.86 5.46
C ILE A 8 1.00 -7.67 4.16
N ASP A 9 1.30 -6.42 3.80
CA ASP A 9 2.20 -6.11 2.69
C ASP A 9 3.60 -6.73 2.93
N GLU A 10 4.14 -6.58 4.14
CA GLU A 10 5.41 -7.19 4.53
C GLU A 10 5.34 -8.72 4.58
N GLY A 11 4.32 -9.28 5.23
CA GLY A 11 4.14 -10.73 5.32
C GLY A 11 3.95 -11.40 3.96
N SER A 12 3.25 -10.76 3.03
CA SER A 12 3.08 -11.27 1.67
C SER A 12 4.40 -11.28 0.88
N ASN A 13 5.32 -10.34 1.10
CA ASN A 13 6.65 -10.40 0.48
C ASN A 13 7.43 -11.64 0.93
N VAL A 14 7.36 -11.96 2.23
CA VAL A 14 7.98 -13.17 2.78
C VAL A 14 7.36 -14.42 2.17
N ILE A 15 6.03 -14.53 2.14
CA ILE A 15 5.33 -15.68 1.56
C ILE A 15 5.68 -15.85 0.07
N ILE A 16 5.65 -14.76 -0.71
CA ILE A 16 6.00 -14.79 -2.14
C ILE A 16 7.44 -15.27 -2.32
N SER A 17 8.39 -14.78 -1.50
CA SER A 17 9.79 -15.20 -1.58
C SER A 17 9.97 -16.70 -1.30
N LEU A 18 9.24 -17.26 -0.33
CA LEU A 18 9.29 -18.67 0.02
C LEU A 18 8.70 -19.55 -1.09
N ILE A 19 7.55 -19.15 -1.65
CA ILE A 19 6.92 -19.84 -2.79
C ILE A 19 7.84 -19.82 -4.00
N LEU A 20 8.48 -18.68 -4.26
CA LEU A 20 9.40 -18.52 -5.38
C LEU A 20 10.63 -19.41 -5.22
N MET A 21 11.23 -19.44 -4.02
CA MET A 21 12.39 -20.29 -3.74
C MET A 21 12.05 -21.78 -3.91
N GLN A 22 10.86 -22.21 -3.46
CA GLN A 22 10.40 -23.58 -3.65
C GLN A 22 10.14 -23.91 -5.12
N SER A 23 9.50 -23.00 -5.86
CA SER A 23 9.22 -23.15 -7.29
C SER A 23 10.50 -23.24 -8.11
N LEU A 24 11.48 -22.37 -7.82
CA LEU A 24 12.78 -22.35 -8.48
C LEU A 24 13.60 -23.61 -8.19
N LYS A 25 13.53 -24.16 -6.98
CA LYS A 25 14.22 -25.41 -6.63
C LYS A 25 13.63 -26.63 -7.35
N LYS A 26 12.35 -26.59 -7.71
CA LYS A 26 11.64 -27.68 -8.40
C LYS A 26 11.71 -27.58 -9.94
N MET A 27 12.18 -26.48 -10.51
CA MET A 27 12.37 -26.34 -11.96
C MET A 27 13.85 -26.46 -12.35
N PRO A 28 14.28 -27.56 -12.99
CA PRO A 28 15.61 -27.69 -13.52
C PRO A 28 15.69 -26.86 -14.83
N ALA A 29 16.33 -25.69 -14.75
CA ALA A 29 16.66 -24.79 -15.85
C ALA A 29 15.47 -24.15 -16.61
N PHE A 30 15.32 -22.83 -16.46
CA PHE A 30 14.53 -22.03 -17.39
C PHE A 30 15.18 -22.07 -18.76
N SER A 31 14.44 -22.52 -19.77
CA SER A 31 14.86 -22.37 -21.17
C SER A 31 14.97 -20.89 -21.55
N ASP A 32 15.78 -20.55 -22.55
CA ASP A 32 15.95 -19.18 -23.04
C ASP A 32 14.60 -18.51 -23.39
N ASN A 33 13.65 -19.28 -23.92
CA ASN A 33 12.30 -18.82 -24.23
C ASN A 33 11.55 -18.37 -22.96
N SER A 34 11.71 -19.08 -21.85
CA SER A 34 11.05 -18.73 -20.58
C SER A 34 11.56 -17.41 -20.03
N ILE A 35 12.85 -17.10 -20.20
CA ILE A 35 13.45 -15.84 -19.75
C ILE A 35 12.86 -14.65 -20.52
N TRP A 36 12.70 -14.78 -21.84
CA TRP A 36 12.05 -13.75 -22.67
C TRP A 36 10.59 -13.52 -22.28
N ILE A 37 9.85 -14.59 -21.98
CA ILE A 37 8.47 -14.47 -21.49
C ILE A 37 8.43 -13.71 -20.16
N ILE A 38 9.30 -14.06 -19.20
CA ILE A 38 9.36 -13.38 -17.89
C ILE A 38 9.68 -11.89 -18.06
N ARG A 39 10.60 -11.53 -18.97
CA ARG A 39 10.92 -10.13 -19.29
C ARG A 39 9.70 -9.41 -19.88
N GLY A 40 8.98 -10.04 -20.79
CA GLY A 40 7.74 -9.48 -21.37
C GLY A 40 6.67 -9.24 -20.31
N VAL A 41 6.44 -10.22 -19.42
CA VAL A 41 5.49 -10.09 -18.30
C VAL A 41 5.91 -8.98 -17.34
N PHE A 42 7.20 -8.86 -17.02
CA PHE A 42 7.73 -7.79 -16.19
C PHE A 42 7.45 -6.40 -16.78
N VAL A 43 7.74 -6.20 -18.07
CA VAL A 43 7.47 -4.92 -18.75
C VAL A 43 5.97 -4.63 -18.78
N ALA A 44 5.15 -5.63 -19.09
CA ALA A 44 3.69 -5.49 -19.08
C ALA A 44 3.17 -5.11 -17.68
N ALA A 45 3.69 -5.74 -16.62
CA ALA A 45 3.34 -5.44 -15.23
C ALA A 45 3.76 -4.02 -14.83
N LEU A 46 4.95 -3.57 -15.24
CA LEU A 46 5.43 -2.21 -14.98
C LEU A 46 4.53 -1.17 -15.67
N MET A 47 4.22 -1.38 -16.95
CA MET A 47 3.34 -0.51 -17.72
C MET A 47 1.93 -0.47 -17.14
N MET A 48 1.38 -1.62 -16.74
CA MET A 48 0.09 -1.74 -16.07
C MET A 48 0.09 -0.90 -14.77
N GLN A 49 1.11 -1.03 -13.93
CA GLN A 49 1.19 -0.30 -12.67
C GLN A 49 1.29 1.22 -12.87
N ILE A 50 2.11 1.67 -13.83
CA ILE A 50 2.23 3.09 -14.18
C ILE A 50 0.89 3.62 -14.68
N TYR A 51 0.20 2.86 -15.53
CA TYR A 51 -1.13 3.22 -16.02
C TYR A 51 -2.15 3.37 -14.89
N LEU A 52 -2.19 2.43 -13.94
CA LEU A 52 -3.10 2.51 -12.79
C LEU A 52 -2.79 3.73 -11.91
N LEU A 53 -1.52 4.02 -11.62
CA LEU A 53 -1.13 5.21 -10.85
C LEU A 53 -1.50 6.51 -11.58
N TYR A 54 -1.29 6.57 -12.89
CA TYR A 54 -1.71 7.71 -13.69
C TYR A 54 -3.24 7.91 -13.66
N PHE A 55 -4.00 6.82 -13.79
CA PHE A 55 -5.46 6.84 -13.69
C PHE A 55 -5.94 7.35 -12.31
N ILE A 56 -5.32 6.87 -11.24
CA ILE A 56 -5.58 7.34 -9.87
C ILE A 56 -5.29 8.84 -9.75
N LYS A 57 -4.13 9.31 -10.23
CA LYS A 57 -3.74 10.72 -10.20
C LYS A 57 -4.74 11.62 -10.90
N LYS A 58 -5.25 11.17 -12.06
CA LYS A 58 -6.32 11.88 -12.78
C LYS A 58 -7.60 11.95 -11.94
N LYS A 59 -8.02 10.83 -11.33
CA LYS A 59 -9.22 10.76 -10.49
C LYS A 59 -9.10 11.62 -9.23
N ILE A 60 -7.94 11.66 -8.57
CA ILE A 60 -7.66 12.58 -7.44
C ILE A 60 -7.91 14.03 -7.85
N THR A 61 -7.36 14.43 -9.00
CA THR A 61 -7.49 15.80 -9.52
C THR A 61 -8.92 16.15 -9.89
N THR A 62 -9.70 15.18 -10.38
CA THR A 62 -11.13 15.37 -10.73
C THR A 62 -12.03 15.45 -9.50
N VAL A 63 -11.80 14.59 -8.49
CA VAL A 63 -12.60 14.59 -7.25
C VAL A 63 -12.30 15.82 -6.40
N ASN A 64 -11.03 16.24 -6.34
CA ASN A 64 -10.56 17.44 -5.67
C ASN A 64 -11.20 17.69 -4.29
N ASP A 65 -11.14 16.70 -3.40
CA ASP A 65 -11.72 16.81 -2.06
C ASP A 65 -10.93 17.83 -1.21
N GLN A 66 -11.61 18.90 -0.81
CA GLN A 66 -11.06 20.06 -0.07
C GLN A 66 -11.14 19.93 1.46
N ARG A 67 -11.62 18.81 2.00
CA ARG A 67 -11.61 18.58 3.45
C ARG A 67 -10.18 18.60 3.97
N THR A 68 -9.98 19.18 5.15
CA THR A 68 -8.67 19.28 5.78
C THR A 68 -8.44 18.16 6.78
N LEU A 69 -7.18 17.75 6.89
CA LEU A 69 -6.68 16.68 7.75
C LEU A 69 -5.40 17.18 8.41
N GLN A 70 -5.24 16.91 9.69
CA GLN A 70 -3.98 17.12 10.38
C GLN A 70 -3.13 15.86 10.23
N VAL A 71 -1.96 15.99 9.60
CA VAL A 71 -1.03 14.89 9.37
C VAL A 71 0.29 15.22 10.03
N PRO A 72 0.90 14.28 10.79
CA PRO A 72 2.18 14.52 11.42
C PRO A 72 3.24 14.82 10.35
N LYS A 73 4.00 15.90 10.53
CA LYS A 73 5.13 16.23 9.65
C LYS A 73 6.12 15.07 9.62
N VAL A 74 6.57 14.70 8.41
CA VAL A 74 7.51 13.58 8.21
C VAL A 74 8.97 13.98 8.47
N ASN A 75 9.24 15.25 8.78
CA ASN A 75 10.58 15.74 9.12
C ASN A 75 10.67 15.79 10.64
N GLY A 76 11.57 15.00 11.24
CA GLY A 76 11.66 14.73 12.68
C GLY A 76 12.06 15.89 13.59
N GLU A 77 11.47 17.06 13.40
CA GLU A 77 11.58 18.22 14.29
C GLU A 77 10.16 18.65 14.68
N GLU A 78 9.86 18.38 15.95
CA GLU A 78 8.70 18.83 16.74
C GLU A 78 7.30 18.49 16.19
N GLU A 79 6.35 18.29 17.12
CA GLU A 79 4.97 17.82 16.90
C GLU A 79 4.09 18.83 16.14
N GLU A 80 4.54 19.34 15.00
CA GLU A 80 3.79 20.27 14.18
C GLU A 80 2.96 19.48 13.15
N ASN A 81 1.67 19.31 13.44
CA ASN A 81 0.74 18.72 12.48
C ASN A 81 0.55 19.70 11.31
N GLU A 82 0.83 19.25 10.09
CA GLU A 82 0.52 20.01 8.88
C GLU A 82 -0.97 19.83 8.57
N GLU A 83 -1.71 20.94 8.47
CA GLU A 83 -3.07 20.91 7.93
C GLU A 83 -2.98 20.79 6.42
N ILE A 84 -3.33 19.61 5.90
CA ILE A 84 -3.34 19.34 4.47
C ILE A 84 -4.70 18.88 4.02
N THR A 85 -5.03 19.21 2.78
CA THR A 85 -6.25 18.77 2.14
C THR A 85 -6.19 17.28 1.76
N TYR A 86 -7.33 16.58 1.79
CA TYR A 86 -7.44 15.17 1.40
C TYR A 86 -6.88 14.92 -0.01
N SER A 87 -7.22 15.78 -0.98
CA SER A 87 -6.68 15.71 -2.35
C SER A 87 -5.16 15.85 -2.39
N GLU A 88 -4.60 16.75 -1.58
CA GLU A 88 -3.15 16.99 -1.52
C GLU A 88 -2.42 15.82 -0.87
N TYR A 89 -2.96 15.25 0.21
CA TYR A 89 -2.43 14.03 0.82
C TYR A 89 -2.40 12.87 -0.18
N ASP A 90 -3.54 12.58 -0.83
CA ASP A 90 -3.65 11.48 -1.81
C ASP A 90 -2.71 11.69 -3.00
N ARG A 91 -2.50 12.94 -3.44
CA ARG A 91 -1.54 13.30 -4.49
C ARG A 91 -0.10 13.06 -4.06
N ARG A 92 0.29 13.49 -2.86
CA ARG A 92 1.63 13.26 -2.30
C ARG A 92 1.91 11.76 -2.18
N GLU A 93 0.94 10.97 -1.71
CA GLU A 93 1.05 9.51 -1.63
C GLU A 93 1.17 8.86 -3.01
N CYS A 94 0.40 9.32 -4.00
CA CYS A 94 0.52 8.86 -5.38
C CYS A 94 1.92 9.11 -5.96
N ASP A 95 2.48 10.30 -5.73
CA ASP A 95 3.82 10.67 -6.20
C ASP A 95 4.92 9.90 -5.46
N LYS A 96 4.76 9.62 -4.16
CA LYS A 96 5.65 8.72 -3.41
C LYS A 96 5.66 7.31 -3.99
N LEU A 97 4.49 6.75 -4.28
CA LEU A 97 4.37 5.42 -4.88
C LEU A 97 4.98 5.36 -6.28
N LEU A 98 4.78 6.40 -7.10
CA LEU A 98 5.37 6.48 -8.44
C LEU A 98 6.91 6.55 -8.37
N LYS A 99 7.46 7.41 -7.50
CA LYS A 99 8.91 7.50 -7.29
C LYS A 99 9.50 6.16 -6.82
N ALA A 100 8.85 5.54 -5.83
CA ALA A 100 9.27 4.23 -5.32
C ALA A 100 9.26 3.16 -6.42
N LEU A 101 8.21 3.12 -7.26
CA LEU A 101 8.11 2.20 -8.39
C LEU A 101 9.25 2.39 -9.40
N LEU A 102 9.56 3.63 -9.77
CA LEU A 102 10.62 3.94 -10.73
C LEU A 102 12.00 3.57 -10.19
N ILE A 103 12.29 3.90 -8.94
CA ILE A 103 13.56 3.54 -8.29
C ILE A 103 13.68 2.01 -8.18
N GLN A 104 12.62 1.34 -7.72
CA GLN A 104 12.62 -0.11 -7.54
C GLN A 104 12.75 -0.85 -8.88
N SER A 105 12.06 -0.41 -9.94
CA SER A 105 12.22 -0.97 -11.29
C SER A 105 13.61 -0.73 -11.86
N ALA A 106 14.21 0.45 -11.66
CA ALA A 106 15.58 0.72 -12.10
C ALA A 106 16.59 -0.23 -11.43
N ILE A 107 16.47 -0.44 -10.12
CA ILE A 107 17.32 -1.37 -9.36
C ILE A 107 17.15 -2.80 -9.87
N THR A 108 15.90 -3.26 -10.06
CA THR A 108 15.61 -4.60 -10.58
C THR A 108 16.18 -4.82 -11.98
N VAL A 109 16.01 -3.85 -12.89
CA VAL A 109 16.55 -3.92 -14.25
C VAL A 109 18.08 -3.99 -14.21
N PHE A 110 18.73 -3.17 -13.39
CA PHE A 110 20.19 -3.19 -13.23
C PHE A 110 20.69 -4.55 -12.73
N ILE A 111 20.06 -5.10 -11.70
CA ILE A 111 20.42 -6.41 -11.14
C ILE A 111 20.21 -7.53 -12.17
N HIS A 112 19.12 -7.48 -12.92
CA HIS A 112 18.82 -8.47 -13.95
C HIS A 112 19.82 -8.42 -15.10
N LEU A 113 20.19 -7.22 -15.58
CA LEU A 113 21.17 -7.08 -16.65
C LEU A 113 22.58 -7.54 -16.22
N LYS A 114 22.97 -7.26 -14.97
CA LYS A 114 24.31 -7.59 -14.47
C LYS A 114 24.47 -9.05 -14.05
N TRP A 115 23.48 -9.61 -13.35
CA TRP A 115 23.57 -10.92 -12.71
C TRP A 115 22.54 -11.94 -13.21
N ASN A 116 21.68 -11.56 -14.16
CA ASN A 116 20.61 -12.42 -14.71
C ASN A 116 19.73 -13.09 -13.64
N VAL A 117 19.56 -12.43 -12.49
CA VAL A 117 18.69 -12.94 -11.43
C VAL A 117 17.23 -12.79 -11.88
N LEU A 118 16.51 -13.91 -11.93
CA LEU A 118 15.09 -13.92 -12.32
C LEU A 118 14.15 -13.62 -11.15
N GLN A 119 14.60 -13.84 -9.91
CA GLN A 119 13.78 -13.68 -8.72
C GLN A 119 13.13 -12.28 -8.61
N PRO A 120 13.89 -11.16 -8.73
CA PRO A 120 13.30 -9.83 -8.70
C PRO A 120 12.27 -9.58 -9.81
N LEU A 121 12.51 -10.08 -11.03
CA LEU A 121 11.56 -9.92 -12.15
C LEU A 121 10.22 -10.57 -11.85
N ILE A 122 10.24 -11.78 -11.28
CA ILE A 122 9.02 -12.53 -10.98
C ILE A 122 8.23 -11.83 -9.88
N ILE A 123 8.89 -11.39 -8.80
CA ILE A 123 8.23 -10.65 -7.70
C ILE A 123 7.63 -9.34 -8.23
N GLN A 124 8.38 -8.60 -9.04
CA GLN A 124 7.91 -7.33 -9.57
C GLN A 124 6.75 -7.50 -10.56
N SER A 125 6.66 -8.65 -11.23
CA SER A 125 5.54 -9.00 -12.11
C SER A 125 4.21 -9.18 -11.38
N ILE A 126 4.24 -9.63 -10.11
CA ILE A 126 3.03 -9.85 -9.29
C ILE A 126 2.62 -8.58 -8.53
N THR A 127 3.54 -7.62 -8.39
CA THR A 127 3.35 -6.39 -7.62
C THR A 127 2.13 -5.55 -8.03
N PRO A 128 1.73 -5.45 -9.31
CA PRO A 128 0.53 -4.67 -9.67
C PRO A 128 -0.76 -5.27 -9.11
N LEU A 129 -0.90 -6.60 -9.18
CA LEU A 129 -2.05 -7.31 -8.59
C LEU A 129 -2.08 -7.08 -7.09
N LYS A 130 -0.93 -7.22 -6.43
CA LYS A 130 -0.80 -6.98 -5.00
C LYS A 130 -1.17 -5.53 -4.63
N SER A 131 -0.70 -4.55 -5.41
CA SER A 131 -0.99 -3.14 -5.19
C SER A 131 -2.47 -2.83 -5.30
N TYR A 132 -3.15 -3.44 -6.26
CA TYR A 132 -4.58 -3.30 -6.46
C TYR A 132 -5.41 -3.74 -5.24
N PHE A 133 -4.98 -4.78 -4.51
CA PHE A 133 -5.72 -5.29 -3.35
C PHE A 133 -5.31 -4.64 -2.02
N LEU A 134 -4.02 -4.35 -1.84
CA LEU A 134 -3.47 -3.99 -0.52
C LEU A 134 -3.17 -2.50 -0.36
N LYS A 135 -2.99 -1.72 -1.43
CA LYS A 135 -2.66 -0.30 -1.28
C LYS A 135 -3.94 0.51 -1.03
N PRO A 136 -4.04 1.29 0.07
CA PRO A 136 -5.23 2.08 0.39
C PRO A 136 -5.66 3.02 -0.73
N LEU A 137 -4.70 3.67 -1.40
CA LEU A 137 -4.95 4.56 -2.55
C LEU A 137 -5.68 3.83 -3.70
N PHE A 138 -5.30 2.58 -3.99
CA PHE A 138 -5.96 1.77 -5.03
C PHE A 138 -7.35 1.35 -4.57
N CYS A 139 -7.53 1.01 -3.29
CA CYS A 139 -8.84 0.66 -2.75
C CYS A 139 -9.84 1.84 -2.82
N ILE A 140 -9.42 3.06 -2.51
CA ILE A 140 -10.27 4.25 -2.59
C ILE A 140 -10.69 4.50 -4.05
N TYR A 141 -9.71 4.59 -4.95
CA TYR A 141 -9.97 5.10 -6.30
C TYR A 141 -10.42 4.05 -7.31
N LEU A 142 -10.03 2.78 -7.16
CA LEU A 142 -10.42 1.72 -8.10
C LEU A 142 -11.57 0.87 -7.56
N ARG A 143 -11.61 0.65 -6.24
CA ARG A 143 -12.62 -0.21 -5.60
C ARG A 143 -13.74 0.57 -4.91
N SER A 144 -13.66 1.91 -4.88
CA SER A 144 -14.62 2.78 -4.20
C SER A 144 -14.85 2.37 -2.74
N LYS A 145 -13.80 1.90 -2.07
CA LYS A 145 -13.84 1.55 -0.64
C LYS A 145 -13.32 2.73 0.17
N ASP A 146 -14.12 3.18 1.13
CA ASP A 146 -13.69 4.23 2.05
C ASP A 146 -12.58 3.69 2.96
N MET A 147 -11.46 4.42 2.98
CA MET A 147 -10.29 4.15 3.81
C MET A 147 -9.92 5.44 4.54
N LEU A 148 -9.41 5.28 5.75
CA LEU A 148 -8.97 6.38 6.59
C LEU A 148 -7.72 7.03 6.00
N ARG A 149 -7.65 8.35 6.12
CA ARG A 149 -6.44 9.15 5.87
C ARG A 149 -6.05 9.74 7.23
N PRO A 150 -4.79 9.63 7.71
CA PRO A 150 -3.62 9.00 7.09
C PRO A 150 -3.74 7.49 6.89
N TYR A 151 -3.01 6.96 5.91
CA TYR A 151 -3.18 5.57 5.47
C TYR A 151 -2.65 4.55 6.47
N GLU A 152 -1.74 4.93 7.36
CA GLU A 152 -1.22 4.08 8.43
C GLU A 152 -2.32 3.63 9.40
N ASN A 153 -3.41 4.40 9.53
CA ASN A 153 -4.51 4.10 10.45
C ASN A 153 -5.43 2.98 9.94
N ASN A 154 -5.29 2.55 8.67
CA ASN A 154 -6.08 1.46 8.14
C ASN A 154 -5.57 0.12 8.69
N LYS A 155 -6.43 -0.55 9.46
CA LYS A 155 -6.23 -1.92 9.96
C LYS A 155 -7.02 -2.90 9.08
N LEU A 156 -6.39 -4.00 8.64
CA LEU A 156 -6.99 -5.07 7.82
C LEU A 156 -7.76 -6.07 8.69
N PHE A 157 -7.24 -6.37 9.88
CA PHE A 157 -7.90 -7.21 10.88
C PHE A 157 -7.82 -6.50 12.24
N GLY A 158 -8.94 -6.40 12.93
CA GLY A 158 -9.09 -5.61 14.16
C GLY A 158 -9.84 -4.30 13.90
N LYS A 159 -10.35 -3.69 14.98
CA LYS A 159 -11.08 -2.41 14.92
C LYS A 159 -10.17 -1.31 14.42
N THR A 160 -10.69 -0.44 13.55
CA THR A 160 -9.96 0.76 13.11
C THR A 160 -9.76 1.71 14.30
N VAL A 161 -8.79 2.63 14.20
CA VAL A 161 -8.49 3.59 15.28
C VAL A 161 -9.72 4.46 15.61
N GLU A 162 -10.57 4.76 14.61
CA GLU A 162 -11.84 5.46 14.82
C GLU A 162 -12.86 4.60 15.56
N GLU A 163 -13.03 3.33 15.19
CA GLU A 163 -13.89 2.41 15.93
C GLU A 163 -13.41 2.23 17.38
N GLU A 164 -12.10 2.11 17.62
CA GLU A 164 -11.52 2.04 18.97
C GLU A 164 -11.87 3.28 19.80
N LYS A 165 -11.76 4.48 19.22
CA LYS A 165 -12.14 5.74 19.88
C LYS A 165 -13.64 5.84 20.15
N GLU A 166 -14.48 5.43 19.21
CA GLU A 166 -15.93 5.42 19.40
C GLU A 166 -16.33 4.50 20.56
N ILE A 167 -15.72 3.31 20.64
CA ILE A 167 -16.00 2.33 21.70
C ILE A 167 -15.48 2.78 23.06
N GLU A 168 -14.34 3.46 23.11
CA GLU A 168 -13.86 4.09 24.34
C GLU A 168 -14.81 5.20 24.80
N THR A 169 -15.28 6.07 23.89
CA THR A 169 -16.27 7.10 24.25
C THR A 169 -17.64 6.53 24.64
N GLU A 170 -18.08 5.41 24.07
CA GLU A 170 -19.31 4.74 24.51
C GLU A 170 -19.15 4.10 25.90
N LYS A 171 -18.02 3.45 26.18
CA LYS A 171 -17.72 2.90 27.51
C LYS A 171 -17.62 3.98 28.58
N ASP A 172 -17.05 5.14 28.26
CA ASP A 172 -16.96 6.28 29.18
C ASP A 172 -18.33 6.95 29.44
N LYS A 173 -19.22 6.93 28.45
CA LYS A 173 -20.60 7.40 28.64
C LYS A 173 -21.41 6.44 29.49
N ASP A 174 -21.23 5.13 29.32
CA ASP A 174 -21.97 4.11 30.09
C ASP A 174 -21.46 4.02 31.54
N SER A 175 -20.16 4.22 31.77
CA SER A 175 -19.58 4.29 33.12
C SER A 175 -20.04 5.53 33.91
N LYS A 176 -20.15 6.70 33.26
CA LYS A 176 -20.75 7.92 33.86
C LYS A 176 -22.25 7.78 34.13
N LYS A 177 -22.98 7.03 33.30
CA LYS A 177 -24.43 6.81 33.47
C LYS A 177 -24.75 5.83 34.61
N LYS A 178 -23.87 4.86 34.89
CA LYS A 178 -23.97 3.98 36.07
C LYS A 178 -23.70 4.72 37.38
N LYS A 179 -22.67 5.58 37.45
CA LYS A 179 -22.38 6.40 38.65
C LYS A 179 -23.52 7.34 39.03
N LYS A 180 -24.29 7.86 38.06
CA LYS A 180 -25.43 8.77 38.31
C LYS A 180 -26.73 8.06 38.74
N LYS A 181 -26.73 6.73 38.85
CA LYS A 181 -27.87 5.92 39.31
C LYS A 181 -27.67 5.32 40.72
N GLU A 182 -26.48 5.48 41.30
CA GLU A 182 -26.13 5.02 42.64
C GLU A 182 -26.10 6.15 43.69
N ASP A 183 -26.37 7.40 43.28
CA ASP A 183 -26.72 8.54 44.15
C ASP A 183 -28.22 8.82 44.07
#